data_AF-A0A2N1V420-F1
#
_entry.id   AF-A0A2N1V420-F1
#
_cell.length_a   1.000
_cell.length_b   1.000
_cell.length_c   1.000
_cell.angle_alpha   90.00
_cell.angle_beta   90.00
_cell.angle_gamma   90.00
#
_symmetry.space_group_name_H-M   'P 1'
#
loop_
_entity.id
_entity.type
_entity.pdbx_description
1 polymer ?
#
loop_
_entity_poly.entity_id
_entity_poly.type
_entity_poly.pdbx_seq_one_letter_code
_entity_poly.pdbx_strand_id
1 'polypeptide(L)'
;MRKIFYFLLITLFLSFVSESFTRDFRVNQIPNGNKFQCTSCHVSPYGGGQRTPFGETVYDNLGQPISTAKVRWDLIFNIDSDGDGFTNGEELQDADGQWAQGQANPGNSTLITKPWDPSSKPTVSSVENDYVNSHSIIYPTPSKGIVNLSYTSNYPENSQLEVFNSNGSLLISERVESKLGENKYSINLNNQSLNSGIYFLVLRNKYFNIRKRIVFSK
;
A
#
# COMPACT_ATOMS: atom_id res chain seq x y z
N MET A 1 64.21 -4.95 -37.46
CA MET A 1 63.13 -3.96 -37.66
C MET A 1 61.72 -4.56 -37.69
N ARG A 2 61.48 -5.75 -38.26
CA ARG A 2 60.14 -6.37 -38.34
C ARG A 2 59.52 -6.83 -37.01
N LYS A 3 60.34 -7.09 -35.96
CA LYS A 3 59.86 -7.52 -34.63
C LYS A 3 59.41 -6.36 -33.71
N ILE A 4 59.89 -5.14 -33.97
CA ILE A 4 59.47 -3.92 -33.23
C ILE A 4 58.06 -3.50 -33.68
N PHE A 5 57.72 -3.76 -34.94
CA PHE A 5 56.39 -3.45 -35.50
C PHE A 5 55.26 -4.30 -34.88
N TYR A 6 55.52 -5.56 -34.53
CA TYR A 6 54.54 -6.40 -33.83
C TYR A 6 54.33 -5.99 -32.38
N PHE A 7 55.35 -5.39 -31.74
CA PHE A 7 55.21 -4.87 -30.37
C PHE A 7 54.34 -3.61 -30.32
N LEU A 8 54.38 -2.78 -31.37
CA LEU A 8 53.56 -1.57 -31.51
C LEU A 8 52.10 -1.86 -31.92
N LEU A 9 51.83 -3.00 -32.56
CA LEU A 9 50.48 -3.41 -32.96
C LEU A 9 49.70 -4.11 -31.83
N ILE A 10 50.40 -4.65 -30.82
CA ILE A 10 49.77 -5.25 -29.63
C ILE A 10 49.48 -4.20 -28.54
N THR A 11 50.15 -3.05 -28.54
CA THR A 11 49.86 -1.95 -27.61
C THR A 11 48.71 -1.03 -28.05
N LEU A 12 48.26 -1.09 -29.31
CA LEU A 12 47.13 -0.31 -29.83
C LEU A 12 45.77 -1.01 -29.64
N PHE A 13 45.70 -1.99 -28.72
CA PHE A 13 44.45 -2.63 -28.29
C PHE A 13 44.21 -2.42 -26.78
N LEU A 14 44.71 -1.30 -26.24
CA LEU A 14 44.36 -0.87 -24.88
C LEU A 14 43.30 0.23 -24.90
N SER A 15 42.17 -0.13 -24.32
CA SER A 15 41.24 0.75 -23.59
C SER A 15 40.41 1.77 -24.39
N PHE A 16 39.35 1.28 -25.04
CA PHE A 16 38.07 1.98 -24.91
C PHE A 16 37.46 1.58 -23.57
N VAL A 17 37.77 2.34 -22.51
CA VAL A 17 37.00 2.26 -21.27
C VAL A 17 35.71 3.02 -21.54
N SER A 18 34.61 2.31 -21.82
CA SER A 18 33.30 2.91 -21.73
C SER A 18 33.03 3.21 -20.26
N GLU A 19 32.91 4.49 -19.90
CA GLU A 19 32.45 4.85 -18.56
C GLU A 19 31.04 4.28 -18.36
N SER A 20 30.92 3.27 -17.50
CA SER A 20 29.63 2.79 -17.03
C SER A 20 29.16 3.76 -15.94
N PHE A 21 28.33 4.72 -16.32
CA PHE A 21 27.64 5.55 -15.34
C PHE A 21 26.60 4.71 -14.61
N THR A 22 26.93 4.25 -13.41
CA THR A 22 25.92 3.65 -12.52
C THR A 22 24.89 4.74 -12.19
N ARG A 23 23.60 4.41 -12.36
CA ARG A 23 22.47 5.30 -12.00
C ARG A 23 21.82 4.85 -10.69
N ASP A 24 22.60 4.21 -9.84
CA ASP A 24 22.21 3.68 -8.52
C ASP A 24 21.73 4.79 -7.59
N PHE A 25 22.17 6.05 -7.78
CA PHE A 25 21.63 7.21 -7.06
C PHE A 25 20.10 7.36 -7.18
N ARG A 26 19.47 6.81 -8.22
CA ARG A 26 18.01 6.85 -8.41
C ARG A 26 17.25 6.03 -7.38
N VAL A 27 17.87 5.00 -6.80
CA VAL A 27 17.28 4.19 -5.72
C VAL A 27 16.91 5.06 -4.52
N ASN A 28 17.69 6.11 -4.26
CA ASN A 28 17.44 7.06 -3.18
C ASN A 28 16.49 8.21 -3.59
N GLN A 29 15.86 8.15 -4.76
CA GLN A 29 14.92 9.16 -5.27
C GLN A 29 13.47 8.66 -5.27
N ILE A 30 13.21 7.48 -4.69
CA ILE A 30 11.89 6.91 -4.44
C ILE A 30 11.79 6.51 -2.96
N PRO A 31 10.59 6.57 -2.34
CA PRO A 31 10.43 6.08 -0.98
C PRO A 31 10.74 4.59 -0.93
N ASN A 32 11.38 4.15 0.14
CA ASN A 32 11.68 2.74 0.38
C ASN A 32 12.53 2.03 -0.71
N GLY A 33 13.14 2.78 -1.63
CA GLY A 33 13.89 2.20 -2.77
C GLY A 33 15.02 1.27 -2.36
N ASN A 34 15.67 1.52 -1.22
CA ASN A 34 16.75 0.67 -0.70
C ASN A 34 16.31 -0.78 -0.39
N LYS A 35 15.01 -1.05 -0.25
CA LYS A 35 14.51 -2.42 0.00
C LYS A 35 14.74 -3.35 -1.19
N PHE A 36 14.63 -2.83 -2.40
CA PHE A 36 14.76 -3.61 -3.65
C PHE A 36 15.88 -3.11 -4.58
N GLN A 37 16.49 -1.97 -4.25
CA GLN A 37 17.65 -1.42 -4.93
C GLN A 37 17.39 -1.25 -6.43
N CYS A 38 18.32 -1.68 -7.29
CA CYS A 38 18.19 -1.59 -8.74
C CYS A 38 17.00 -2.40 -9.28
N THR A 39 16.52 -3.42 -8.57
CA THR A 39 15.39 -4.23 -9.05
C THR A 39 14.08 -3.46 -9.11
N SER A 40 13.99 -2.33 -8.41
CA SER A 40 12.83 -1.46 -8.56
C SER A 40 12.65 -0.97 -10.00
N CYS A 41 13.72 -0.57 -10.66
CA CYS A 41 13.66 0.02 -12.00
C CYS A 41 14.17 -0.92 -13.13
N HIS A 42 14.89 -1.98 -12.78
CA HIS A 42 15.55 -2.87 -13.75
C HIS A 42 15.27 -4.33 -13.45
N VAL A 43 15.12 -5.16 -14.49
CA VAL A 43 14.99 -6.62 -14.32
C VAL A 43 16.28 -7.22 -13.73
N SER A 44 17.43 -6.65 -14.08
CA SER A 44 18.73 -7.04 -13.53
C SER A 44 18.94 -6.44 -12.13
N PRO A 45 19.37 -7.23 -11.14
CA PRO A 45 19.70 -6.71 -9.81
C PRO A 45 20.94 -5.81 -9.80
N TYR A 46 21.77 -5.88 -10.85
CA TYR A 46 22.93 -5.00 -11.03
C TYR A 46 22.56 -3.67 -11.72
N GLY A 47 21.27 -3.47 -12.04
CA GLY A 47 20.80 -2.35 -12.83
C GLY A 47 21.11 -2.48 -14.33
N GLY A 48 20.74 -1.44 -15.08
CA GLY A 48 20.89 -1.44 -16.53
C GLY A 48 20.00 -2.46 -17.25
N GLY A 49 20.12 -2.53 -18.57
CA GLY A 49 19.31 -3.43 -19.40
C GLY A 49 17.81 -3.09 -19.36
N GLN A 50 16.98 -4.11 -19.56
CA GLN A 50 15.52 -3.99 -19.59
C GLN A 50 14.99 -3.42 -18.26
N ARG A 51 14.05 -2.47 -18.36
CA ARG A 51 13.36 -1.93 -17.19
C ARG A 51 12.19 -2.80 -16.79
N THR A 52 11.86 -2.72 -15.52
CA THR A 52 10.59 -3.20 -14.99
C THR A 52 9.44 -2.28 -15.43
N PRO A 53 8.16 -2.70 -15.33
CA PRO A 53 7.03 -1.79 -15.50
C PRO A 53 7.15 -0.48 -14.72
N PHE A 54 7.44 -0.54 -13.40
CA PHE A 54 7.77 0.66 -12.61
C PHE A 54 8.95 1.47 -13.18
N GLY A 55 10.00 0.78 -13.62
CA GLY A 55 11.18 1.42 -14.20
C GLY A 55 10.89 2.17 -15.50
N GLU A 56 9.98 1.66 -16.35
CA GLU A 56 9.51 2.39 -17.53
C GLU A 56 8.65 3.60 -17.12
N THR A 57 7.74 3.46 -16.15
CA THR A 57 6.99 4.60 -15.58
C THR A 57 7.93 5.71 -15.09
N VAL A 58 9.01 5.33 -14.37
CA VAL A 58 10.04 6.28 -13.96
C VAL A 58 10.70 6.92 -15.18
N TYR A 59 11.13 6.12 -16.15
CA TYR A 59 11.86 6.58 -17.34
C TYR A 59 11.05 7.57 -18.19
N ASP A 60 9.77 7.28 -18.42
CA ASP A 60 8.86 8.11 -19.21
C ASP A 60 8.58 9.46 -18.57
N ASN A 61 8.77 9.57 -17.24
CA ASN A 61 8.57 10.79 -16.46
C ASN A 61 9.91 11.49 -16.09
N LEU A 62 11.04 11.03 -16.61
CA LEU A 62 12.32 11.73 -16.43
C LEU A 62 12.41 12.98 -17.32
N GLY A 63 12.96 14.05 -16.73
CA GLY A 63 13.42 15.19 -17.52
C GLY A 63 14.61 14.85 -18.43
N GLN A 64 15.01 15.82 -19.26
CA GLN A 64 16.24 15.75 -20.05
C GLN A 64 17.31 16.71 -19.50
N PRO A 65 18.61 16.35 -19.58
CA PRO A 65 19.13 15.07 -20.06
C PRO A 65 18.94 13.95 -19.01
N ILE A 66 18.57 12.75 -19.47
CA ILE A 66 18.34 11.56 -18.62
C ILE A 66 19.54 11.23 -17.72
N SER A 67 20.76 11.59 -18.15
CA SER A 67 21.98 11.37 -17.37
C SER A 67 21.97 12.05 -16.00
N THR A 68 21.30 13.20 -15.86
CA THR A 68 21.25 14.01 -14.64
C THR A 68 19.84 14.25 -14.11
N ALA A 69 18.80 13.89 -14.87
CA ALA A 69 17.41 14.04 -14.46
C ALA A 69 17.13 13.29 -13.16
N LYS A 70 16.27 13.83 -12.30
CA LYS A 70 15.82 13.18 -11.06
C LYS A 70 14.47 12.48 -11.28
N VAL A 71 14.21 11.43 -10.51
CA VAL A 71 12.86 10.84 -10.45
C VAL A 71 11.87 11.91 -9.97
N ARG A 72 10.73 12.01 -10.66
CA ARG A 72 9.62 12.89 -10.31
C ARG A 72 8.54 12.10 -9.59
N TRP A 73 8.82 11.79 -8.32
CA TRP A 73 7.93 11.00 -7.48
C TRP A 73 6.51 11.58 -7.42
N ASP A 74 6.41 12.92 -7.37
CA ASP A 74 5.17 13.69 -7.40
C ASP A 74 4.29 13.42 -8.64
N LEU A 75 4.88 12.97 -9.75
CA LEU A 75 4.16 12.63 -10.97
C LEU A 75 3.77 11.16 -11.08
N ILE A 76 4.44 10.28 -10.34
CA ILE A 76 4.34 8.82 -10.53
C ILE A 76 3.80 8.07 -9.33
N PHE A 77 3.69 8.66 -8.14
CA PHE A 77 3.21 7.95 -6.95
C PHE A 77 1.81 7.35 -7.16
N ASN A 78 0.92 8.05 -7.88
CA ASN A 78 -0.47 7.63 -8.09
C ASN A 78 -0.69 6.80 -9.37
N ILE A 79 0.40 6.27 -9.96
CA ILE A 79 0.34 5.41 -11.15
C ILE A 79 0.41 3.96 -10.69
N ASP A 80 -0.49 3.12 -11.21
CA ASP A 80 -0.40 1.66 -11.14
C ASP A 80 0.47 1.17 -12.29
N SER A 81 1.75 0.92 -12.03
CA SER A 81 2.72 0.63 -13.10
C SER A 81 2.61 -0.79 -13.64
N ASP A 82 2.11 -1.74 -12.84
CA ASP A 82 2.07 -3.15 -13.21
C ASP A 82 0.65 -3.70 -13.44
N GLY A 83 -0.38 -2.90 -13.16
CA GLY A 83 -1.77 -3.14 -13.50
C GLY A 83 -2.48 -4.03 -12.48
N ASP A 84 -2.01 -4.09 -11.25
CA ASP A 84 -2.56 -4.97 -10.22
C ASP A 84 -3.67 -4.36 -9.36
N GLY A 85 -3.97 -3.09 -9.61
CA GLY A 85 -4.98 -2.29 -8.93
C GLY A 85 -4.44 -1.41 -7.81
N PHE A 86 -3.13 -1.38 -7.57
CA PHE A 86 -2.49 -0.52 -6.59
C PHE A 86 -1.49 0.44 -7.22
N THR A 87 -1.42 1.63 -6.65
CA THR A 87 -0.49 2.65 -7.10
C THR A 87 0.90 2.43 -6.52
N ASN A 88 1.92 2.91 -7.22
CA ASN A 88 3.31 2.89 -6.76
C ASN A 88 3.47 3.43 -5.33
N GLY A 89 2.68 4.46 -4.99
CA GLY A 89 2.62 5.07 -3.67
C GLY A 89 2.06 4.13 -2.62
N GLU A 90 0.93 3.46 -2.88
CA GLU A 90 0.37 2.48 -1.94
C GLU A 90 1.36 1.34 -1.65
N GLU A 91 2.07 0.88 -2.68
CA GLU A 91 3.03 -0.20 -2.58
C GLU A 91 4.32 0.18 -1.85
N LEU A 92 4.81 1.39 -2.10
CA LEU A 92 6.01 1.94 -1.45
C LEU A 92 5.68 2.74 -0.18
N GLN A 93 4.46 2.59 0.35
CA GLN A 93 3.98 3.13 1.63
C GLN A 93 3.86 4.66 1.69
N ASP A 94 3.67 5.31 0.54
CA ASP A 94 3.42 6.75 0.35
C ASP A 94 2.18 7.00 -0.53
N ALA A 95 1.01 6.51 -0.09
CA ALA A 95 -0.23 6.59 -0.88
C ALA A 95 -0.65 8.03 -1.24
N ASP A 96 -0.34 9.00 -0.37
CA ASP A 96 -0.67 10.41 -0.57
C ASP A 96 0.43 11.20 -1.32
N GLY A 97 1.52 10.54 -1.74
CA GLY A 97 2.61 11.15 -2.50
C GLY A 97 3.35 12.28 -1.75
N GLN A 98 3.39 12.22 -0.42
CA GLN A 98 3.95 13.30 0.41
C GLN A 98 5.46 13.15 0.62
N TRP A 99 6.04 11.98 0.32
CA TRP A 99 7.46 11.76 0.49
C TRP A 99 8.29 12.59 -0.50
N ALA A 100 9.37 13.17 0.02
CA ALA A 100 10.39 13.84 -0.76
C ALA A 100 11.80 13.32 -0.41
N GLN A 101 12.70 13.35 -1.40
CA GLN A 101 14.08 12.92 -1.22
C GLN A 101 14.74 13.58 0.00
N GLY A 102 15.31 12.76 0.88
CA GLY A 102 15.96 13.19 2.13
C GLY A 102 15.09 13.07 3.36
N GLN A 103 13.78 12.84 3.21
CA GLN A 103 12.91 12.47 4.32
C GLN A 103 13.09 11.00 4.70
N ALA A 104 12.70 10.67 5.94
CA ALA A 104 12.58 9.29 6.37
C ALA A 104 11.60 8.53 5.48
N ASN A 105 11.83 7.23 5.29
CA ASN A 105 10.91 6.39 4.54
C ASN A 105 9.52 6.36 5.21
N PRO A 106 8.43 6.45 4.44
CA PRO A 106 7.09 6.46 4.97
C PRO A 106 6.58 5.05 5.26
N GLY A 107 5.55 5.00 6.11
CA GLY A 107 4.79 3.82 6.51
C GLY A 107 5.62 2.68 7.09
N ASN A 108 5.13 1.45 6.90
CA ASN A 108 5.71 0.26 7.53
C ASN A 108 6.55 -0.53 6.52
N SER A 109 7.85 -0.63 6.80
CA SER A 109 8.80 -1.35 5.93
C SER A 109 8.47 -2.84 5.70
N THR A 110 7.67 -3.47 6.55
CA THR A 110 7.25 -4.87 6.36
C THR A 110 6.11 -5.02 5.36
N LEU A 111 5.37 -3.95 5.06
CA LEU A 111 4.21 -3.95 4.16
C LEU A 111 4.55 -3.51 2.72
N ILE A 112 5.79 -3.05 2.49
CA ILE A 112 6.24 -2.62 1.15
C ILE A 112 6.19 -3.79 0.18
N THR A 113 5.56 -3.53 -0.96
CA THR A 113 5.31 -4.43 -2.09
C THR A 113 6.03 -3.94 -3.35
N LYS A 114 5.89 -4.63 -4.48
CA LYS A 114 6.78 -4.43 -5.64
C LYS A 114 5.96 -3.84 -6.79
N PRO A 115 6.11 -2.53 -7.11
CA PRO A 115 5.33 -1.84 -8.14
C PRO A 115 5.56 -2.27 -9.59
N TRP A 116 6.17 -3.43 -9.79
CA TRP A 116 6.47 -4.00 -11.09
C TRP A 116 6.11 -5.48 -11.20
N ASP A 117 5.51 -6.05 -10.16
CA ASP A 117 5.19 -7.46 -10.03
C ASP A 117 3.73 -7.59 -9.57
N PRO A 118 2.79 -7.84 -10.51
CA PRO A 118 1.35 -7.88 -10.22
C PRO A 118 0.90 -8.95 -9.21
N SER A 119 1.82 -9.84 -8.84
CA SER A 119 1.62 -10.86 -7.82
C SER A 119 2.03 -10.40 -6.41
N SER A 120 2.77 -9.30 -6.31
CA SER A 120 3.37 -8.77 -5.10
C SER A 120 2.71 -7.45 -4.72
N LYS A 121 1.50 -7.55 -4.15
CA LYS A 121 0.62 -6.41 -3.92
C LYS A 121 0.25 -6.21 -2.45
N PRO A 122 -0.14 -4.99 -2.04
CA PRO A 122 -0.57 -4.71 -0.69
C PRO A 122 -1.71 -5.66 -0.32
N THR A 123 -1.71 -6.11 0.93
CA THR A 123 -2.94 -6.65 1.49
C THR A 123 -3.91 -5.49 1.62
N VAL A 124 -4.86 -5.40 0.68
CA VAL A 124 -6.07 -4.55 0.72
C VAL A 124 -6.67 -4.41 2.12
N SER A 125 -6.41 -5.37 3.01
CA SER A 125 -6.92 -5.42 4.37
C SER A 125 -6.30 -4.46 5.40
N SER A 126 -5.13 -3.86 5.20
CA SER A 126 -4.55 -2.95 6.22
C SER A 126 -4.95 -1.49 6.00
N VAL A 127 -4.83 -1.01 4.76
CA VAL A 127 -5.18 0.37 4.39
C VAL A 127 -6.69 0.60 4.54
N GLU A 128 -7.49 -0.30 3.98
CA GLU A 128 -8.95 -0.22 4.12
C GLU A 128 -9.38 -0.37 5.59
N ASN A 129 -8.73 -1.25 6.35
CA ASN A 129 -9.06 -1.41 7.77
C ASN A 129 -8.89 -0.12 8.55
N ASP A 130 -7.78 0.59 8.36
CA ASP A 130 -7.52 1.84 9.09
C ASP A 130 -8.45 2.97 8.63
N TYR A 131 -8.72 3.05 7.33
CA TYR A 131 -9.69 3.99 6.76
C TYR A 131 -11.11 3.77 7.33
N VAL A 132 -11.62 2.54 7.27
CA VAL A 132 -12.98 2.21 7.73
C VAL A 132 -13.09 2.38 9.26
N ASN A 133 -12.04 2.04 10.02
CA ASN A 133 -12.05 2.24 11.48
C ASN A 133 -12.09 3.72 11.87
N SER A 134 -11.36 4.59 11.15
CA SER A 134 -11.39 6.05 11.37
C SER A 134 -12.69 6.70 10.90
N HIS A 135 -13.37 6.13 9.90
CA HIS A 135 -14.63 6.62 9.34
C HIS A 135 -15.86 5.83 9.80
N SER A 136 -15.81 5.19 10.98
CA SER A 136 -16.95 4.45 11.54
C SER A 136 -17.41 5.01 12.88
N ILE A 137 -18.72 5.12 13.05
CA ILE A 137 -19.37 5.62 14.26
C ILE A 137 -20.51 4.69 14.68
N ILE A 138 -20.75 4.61 15.99
CA ILE A 138 -21.89 3.90 16.56
C ILE A 138 -22.76 4.86 17.38
N TYR A 139 -24.08 4.84 17.14
CA TYR A 139 -25.00 5.77 17.82
C TYR A 139 -26.45 5.26 17.88
N PRO A 140 -27.23 5.66 18.91
CA PRO A 140 -26.76 6.34 20.11
C PRO A 140 -25.98 5.38 21.01
N THR A 141 -25.01 5.90 21.76
CA THR A 141 -24.41 5.20 22.90
C THR A 141 -24.27 6.20 24.05
N PRO A 142 -24.89 6.00 25.24
CA PRO A 142 -25.69 4.83 25.61
C PRO A 142 -26.98 4.64 24.79
N SER A 143 -27.37 3.39 24.57
CA SER A 143 -28.60 3.00 23.86
C SER A 143 -29.60 2.35 24.80
N LYS A 144 -30.89 2.57 24.50
CA LYS A 144 -32.04 1.89 25.14
C LYS A 144 -32.58 0.72 24.33
N GLY A 145 -31.92 0.34 23.23
CA GLY A 145 -32.39 -0.78 22.40
C GLY A 145 -31.76 -0.83 21.02
N ILE A 146 -32.03 0.17 20.20
CA ILE A 146 -31.54 0.19 18.81
C ILE A 146 -30.23 0.99 18.75
N VAL A 147 -29.22 0.43 18.08
CA VAL A 147 -27.97 1.12 17.75
C VAL A 147 -27.76 1.12 16.24
N ASN A 148 -27.14 2.16 15.73
CA ASN A 148 -26.79 2.30 14.33
C ASN A 148 -25.26 2.30 14.21
N LEU A 149 -24.73 1.43 13.36
CA LEU A 149 -23.37 1.52 12.86
C LEU A 149 -23.40 2.27 11.53
N SER A 150 -22.62 3.35 11.42
CA SER A 150 -22.36 4.04 10.16
C SER A 150 -20.88 3.93 9.84
N TYR A 151 -20.52 3.63 8.59
CA TYR A 151 -19.12 3.57 8.15
C TYR A 151 -19.00 3.82 6.65
N THR A 152 -17.82 4.23 6.20
CA THR A 152 -17.49 4.33 4.76
C THR A 152 -16.55 3.21 4.37
N SER A 153 -16.80 2.54 3.24
CA SER A 153 -15.90 1.52 2.69
C SER A 153 -15.56 1.81 1.23
N ASN A 154 -14.32 1.54 0.84
CA ASN A 154 -13.86 1.65 -0.54
C ASN A 154 -14.05 0.36 -1.34
N TYR A 155 -14.52 -0.72 -0.71
CA TYR A 155 -14.67 -2.02 -1.36
C TYR A 155 -16.04 -2.65 -1.06
N PRO A 156 -16.83 -2.98 -2.09
CA PRO A 156 -18.05 -3.76 -1.89
C PRO A 156 -17.70 -5.20 -1.52
N GLU A 157 -18.23 -5.71 -0.40
CA GLU A 157 -17.94 -7.05 0.10
C GLU A 157 -18.99 -7.54 1.11
N ASN A 158 -19.17 -8.85 1.20
CA ASN A 158 -19.96 -9.48 2.24
C ASN A 158 -19.21 -9.46 3.58
N SER A 159 -19.85 -8.90 4.59
CA SER A 159 -19.32 -8.73 5.94
C SER A 159 -20.09 -9.56 6.96
N GLN A 160 -19.39 -9.99 7.99
CA GLN A 160 -19.95 -10.67 9.16
C GLN A 160 -20.11 -9.64 10.28
N LEU A 161 -21.35 -9.36 10.67
CA LEU A 161 -21.69 -8.54 11.83
C LEU A 161 -21.91 -9.44 13.04
N GLU A 162 -21.32 -9.07 14.16
CA GLU A 162 -21.41 -9.80 15.43
C GLU A 162 -21.55 -8.84 16.60
N VAL A 163 -22.30 -9.25 17.63
CA VAL A 163 -22.38 -8.54 18.90
C VAL A 163 -22.00 -9.49 20.03
N PHE A 164 -21.10 -9.05 20.91
CA PHE A 164 -20.60 -9.79 22.05
C PHE A 164 -20.91 -9.06 23.37
N ASN A 165 -21.08 -9.82 24.46
CA ASN A 165 -21.07 -9.25 25.80
C ASN A 165 -19.63 -8.96 26.29
N SER A 166 -19.48 -8.39 27.48
CA SER A 166 -18.17 -8.06 28.08
C SER A 166 -17.29 -9.28 28.38
N ASN A 167 -17.88 -10.48 28.44
CA ASN A 167 -17.17 -11.73 28.67
C ASN A 167 -16.76 -12.42 27.35
N GLY A 168 -17.06 -11.81 26.20
CA GLY A 168 -16.76 -12.35 24.87
C GLY A 168 -17.77 -13.38 24.36
N SER A 169 -18.91 -13.60 25.02
CA SER A 169 -19.96 -14.47 24.50
C SER A 169 -20.70 -13.79 23.35
N LEU A 170 -20.89 -14.52 22.25
CA LEU A 170 -21.64 -14.09 21.07
C LEU A 170 -23.15 -14.03 21.35
N LEU A 171 -23.79 -12.95 20.95
CA LEU A 171 -25.23 -12.69 21.14
C LEU A 171 -25.97 -12.57 19.81
N ILE A 172 -25.37 -11.90 18.82
CA ILE A 172 -25.93 -11.67 17.48
C ILE A 172 -24.87 -12.03 16.46
N SER A 173 -25.25 -12.69 15.36
CA SER A 173 -24.39 -13.01 14.23
C SER A 173 -25.20 -12.95 12.94
N GLU A 174 -24.87 -12.01 12.05
CA GLU A 174 -25.62 -11.74 10.83
C GLU A 174 -24.66 -11.47 9.66
N ARG A 175 -25.02 -11.91 8.45
CA ARG A 175 -24.31 -11.54 7.22
C ARG A 175 -24.92 -10.27 6.66
N VAL A 176 -24.08 -9.30 6.34
CA VAL A 176 -24.49 -8.02 5.77
C VAL A 176 -23.62 -7.67 4.56
N GLU A 177 -24.17 -6.99 3.57
CA GLU A 177 -23.43 -6.60 2.37
C GLU A 177 -22.91 -5.17 2.52
N SER A 178 -21.59 -4.99 2.67
CA SER A 178 -20.92 -3.68 2.62
C SER A 178 -20.87 -3.19 1.18
N LYS A 179 -21.34 -1.97 0.94
CA LYS A 179 -21.33 -1.30 -0.37
C LYS A 179 -20.14 -0.35 -0.47
N LEU A 180 -19.79 0.02 -1.69
CA LEU A 180 -18.89 1.14 -1.94
C LEU A 180 -19.52 2.45 -1.41
N GLY A 181 -18.73 3.24 -0.70
CA GLY A 181 -19.14 4.50 -0.09
C GLY A 181 -19.77 4.32 1.31
N GLU A 182 -20.77 5.15 1.61
CA GLU A 182 -21.42 5.18 2.92
C GLU A 182 -22.33 3.97 3.16
N ASN A 183 -22.23 3.40 4.35
CA ASN A 183 -22.99 2.25 4.80
C ASN A 183 -23.62 2.54 6.17
N LYS A 184 -24.84 2.03 6.38
CA LYS A 184 -25.55 2.12 7.66
C LYS A 184 -26.30 0.85 7.97
N TYR A 185 -26.13 0.33 9.19
CA TYR A 185 -26.87 -0.82 9.71
C TYR A 185 -27.45 -0.51 11.07
N SER A 186 -28.71 -0.90 11.27
CA SER A 186 -29.40 -0.80 12.55
C SER A 186 -29.45 -2.16 13.21
N ILE A 187 -29.04 -2.23 14.47
CA ILE A 187 -29.00 -3.44 15.27
C ILE A 187 -30.00 -3.26 16.41
N ASN A 188 -30.95 -4.20 16.53
CA ASN A 188 -31.93 -4.20 17.60
C ASN A 188 -31.49 -5.10 18.75
N LEU A 189 -31.11 -4.50 19.88
CA LEU A 189 -30.63 -5.21 21.08
C LEU A 189 -31.77 -5.64 22.01
N ASN A 190 -33.01 -5.16 21.80
CA ASN A 190 -34.14 -5.45 22.69
C ASN A 190 -34.58 -6.92 22.63
N ASN A 191 -34.32 -7.59 21.51
CA ASN A 191 -34.76 -8.96 21.27
C ASN A 191 -33.91 -10.02 22.01
N GLN A 192 -32.85 -9.61 22.70
CA GLN A 192 -31.82 -10.52 23.24
C GLN A 192 -31.82 -10.64 24.78
N SER A 193 -32.86 -10.16 25.47
CA SER A 193 -32.96 -10.21 26.96
C SER A 193 -31.71 -9.69 27.69
N LEU A 194 -31.09 -8.64 27.16
CA LEU A 194 -29.81 -8.12 27.65
C LEU A 194 -29.93 -7.38 28.99
N ASN A 195 -28.89 -7.43 29.82
CA ASN A 195 -28.76 -6.57 31.00
C ASN A 195 -28.11 -5.23 30.62
N SER A 196 -28.37 -4.17 31.38
CA SER A 196 -27.61 -2.92 31.25
C SER A 196 -26.11 -3.21 31.44
N GLY A 197 -25.26 -2.68 30.55
CA GLY A 197 -23.84 -3.01 30.55
C GLY A 197 -23.11 -2.63 29.26
N ILE A 198 -21.89 -3.15 29.13
CA ILE A 198 -21.02 -2.92 27.97
C ILE A 198 -21.12 -4.11 27.02
N TYR A 199 -21.28 -3.80 25.75
CA TYR A 199 -21.29 -4.76 24.64
C TYR A 199 -20.31 -4.30 23.56
N PHE A 200 -19.90 -5.24 22.72
CA PHE A 200 -18.98 -4.98 21.62
C PHE A 200 -19.60 -5.40 20.31
N LEU A 201 -19.68 -4.46 19.36
CA LEU A 201 -20.01 -4.75 17.98
C LEU A 201 -18.73 -4.99 17.20
N VAL A 202 -18.72 -6.04 16.39
CA VAL A 202 -17.68 -6.36 15.43
C VAL A 202 -18.30 -6.47 14.04
N LEU A 203 -17.75 -5.77 13.06
CA LEU A 203 -18.08 -5.97 11.65
C LEU A 203 -16.80 -6.27 10.90
N ARG A 204 -16.69 -7.45 10.28
CA ARG A 204 -15.46 -7.85 9.57
C ARG A 204 -15.72 -8.48 8.22
N ASN A 205 -14.80 -8.26 7.30
CA ASN A 205 -14.68 -8.97 6.03
C ASN A 205 -13.18 -9.18 5.70
N LYS A 206 -12.85 -9.51 4.45
CA LYS A 206 -11.46 -9.71 4.04
C LYS A 206 -10.62 -8.41 3.99
N TYR A 207 -11.27 -7.24 4.05
CA TYR A 207 -10.65 -5.92 3.93
C TYR A 207 -10.56 -5.15 5.24
N PHE A 208 -11.48 -5.37 6.19
CA PHE A 208 -11.50 -4.60 7.42
C PHE A 208 -12.11 -5.37 8.59
N ASN A 209 -11.84 -4.86 9.79
CA ASN A 209 -12.44 -5.29 11.05
C ASN A 209 -12.77 -4.05 11.89
N ILE A 210 -14.03 -3.64 11.90
CA ILE A 210 -14.55 -2.58 12.74
C ILE A 210 -14.87 -3.15 14.11
N ARG A 211 -14.39 -2.50 15.18
CA ARG A 211 -14.83 -2.79 16.55
C ARG A 211 -15.37 -1.54 17.22
N LYS A 212 -16.60 -1.60 17.73
CA LYS A 212 -17.22 -0.49 18.48
C LYS A 212 -17.76 -0.95 19.82
N ARG A 213 -17.60 -0.11 20.82
CA ARG A 213 -18.17 -0.32 22.15
C ARG A 213 -19.58 0.26 22.19
N ILE A 214 -20.53 -0.52 22.69
CA ILE A 214 -21.90 -0.10 22.96
C ILE A 214 -22.09 -0.05 24.46
N VAL A 215 -22.61 1.06 24.98
CA VAL A 215 -23.17 1.13 26.33
C VAL A 215 -24.67 0.93 26.20
N PHE A 216 -25.23 -0.11 26.82
CA PHE A 216 -26.65 -0.39 26.80
C PHE A 216 -27.24 -0.12 28.19
N SER A 217 -28.35 0.62 28.25
CA SER A 217 -29.09 0.91 29.48
C SER A 217 -30.57 0.72 29.23
N LYS A 218 -31.18 -0.21 29.96
CA LYS A 218 -32.64 -0.30 30.09
C LYS A 218 -33.18 0.84 30.95
#